data_AF-B4HT44-F1
#
_entry.id   AF-B4HT44-F1
#
_cell.length_a   1.000
_cell.length_b   1.000
_cell.length_c   1.000
_cell.angle_alpha   90.00
_cell.angle_beta   90.00
_cell.angle_gamma   90.00
#
_symmetry.space_group_name_H-M   'P 1'
#
loop_
_entity.id
_entity.type
_entity.pdbx_description
1 polymer ?
#
loop_
_entity_poly.entity_id
_entity_poly.type
_entity_poly.pdbx_seq_one_letter_code
_entity_poly.pdbx_strand_id
1 'polypeptide(L)'
;MSQVLQILYCLPILLLLLLRADEANGKGICLYFSEKTASWFSALSICKTLHMCLADLNTEVTLIQMKSKINVDDYEYWFGLNAHDKPTYRYVSNNKSIEYSPHNSKLVNNEGCVFVKHQNGFFKFESAKCREHRRFICTKTDECDGVSTKPGDSNCVITAEERDIVAY
;
A
#
# COMPACT_ATOMS: atom_id res chain seq x y z
N MET A 1 31.88 23.27 -39.59
CA MET A 1 32.05 23.38 -38.13
C MET A 1 30.79 22.92 -37.38
N SER A 2 30.24 21.73 -37.67
CA SER A 2 28.80 21.52 -37.45
C SER A 2 28.36 20.24 -36.73
N GLN A 3 29.26 19.36 -36.31
CA GLN A 3 28.82 18.11 -35.63
C GLN A 3 29.56 17.83 -34.33
N VAL A 4 30.86 18.11 -34.27
CA VAL A 4 31.68 17.91 -33.06
C VAL A 4 31.21 18.78 -31.88
N LEU A 5 30.80 20.03 -32.16
CA LEU A 5 30.33 20.96 -31.12
C LEU A 5 28.99 20.49 -30.53
N GLN A 6 28.11 19.91 -31.35
CA GLN A 6 26.79 19.45 -30.94
C GLN A 6 26.87 18.20 -30.06
N ILE A 7 27.80 17.29 -30.38
CA ILE A 7 28.11 16.10 -29.56
C ILE A 7 28.66 16.51 -28.18
N LEU A 8 29.52 17.53 -28.13
CA LEU A 8 30.08 18.07 -26.88
C LEU A 8 29.04 18.73 -25.97
N TYR A 9 27.95 19.28 -26.52
CA TYR A 9 26.82 19.80 -25.72
C TYR A 9 25.89 18.69 -25.24
N CYS A 10 25.73 17.61 -26.02
CA CYS A 10 24.87 16.49 -25.64
C CYS A 10 25.47 15.57 -24.57
N LEU A 11 26.80 15.38 -24.57
CA LEU A 11 27.51 14.55 -23.58
C LEU A 11 27.26 14.96 -22.11
N PRO A 12 27.40 16.24 -21.71
CA PRO A 12 27.13 16.65 -20.34
C PRO A 12 25.63 16.59 -19.99
N ILE A 13 24.73 16.80 -20.95
CA ILE A 13 23.27 16.64 -20.75
C ILE A 13 22.94 15.16 -20.51
N LEU A 14 23.53 14.25 -21.29
CA LEU A 14 23.37 12.81 -21.12
C LEU A 14 23.97 12.34 -19.79
N LEU A 15 25.12 12.89 -19.39
CA LEU A 15 25.74 12.62 -18.09
C LEU A 15 24.87 13.12 -16.92
N LEU A 16 24.24 14.29 -17.06
CA LEU A 16 23.29 14.84 -16.08
C LEU A 16 22.00 14.03 -16.00
N LEU A 17 21.53 13.44 -17.12
CA LEU A 17 20.38 12.53 -17.13
C LEU A 17 20.71 11.19 -16.47
N LEU A 18 21.91 10.65 -16.70
CA LEU A 18 22.40 9.44 -16.02
C LEU A 18 22.64 9.65 -14.53
N LEU A 19 23.06 10.85 -14.12
CA LEU A 19 23.19 11.25 -12.70
C LEU A 19 21.84 11.51 -12.01
N ARG A 20 20.75 11.68 -12.77
CA ARG A 20 19.37 11.85 -12.26
C ARG A 20 18.57 10.56 -12.22
N ALA A 21 19.12 9.45 -12.71
CA ALA A 21 18.58 8.15 -12.38
C ALA A 21 18.91 7.90 -10.91
N ASP A 22 18.07 8.43 -10.01
CA ASP A 22 18.01 7.94 -8.64
C ASP A 22 17.93 6.42 -8.73
N GLU A 23 18.79 5.72 -7.98
CA GLU A 23 18.57 4.30 -7.73
C GLU A 23 17.16 4.17 -7.16
N ALA A 24 16.20 3.77 -8.00
CA ALA A 24 14.91 3.32 -7.57
C ALA A 24 15.19 2.10 -6.68
N ASN A 25 15.29 2.33 -5.38
CA ASN A 25 15.46 1.29 -4.38
C ASN A 25 14.19 0.45 -4.44
N GLY A 26 14.20 -0.57 -5.32
CA GLY A 26 13.10 -1.46 -5.64
C GLY A 26 12.80 -2.39 -4.47
N LYS A 27 12.37 -1.83 -3.33
CA LYS A 27 11.76 -2.61 -2.27
C LYS A 27 10.30 -2.84 -2.65
N GLY A 28 10.05 -4.02 -3.25
CA GLY A 28 8.72 -4.63 -3.36
C GLY A 28 7.88 -4.42 -2.11
N ILE A 29 6.61 -4.03 -2.27
CA ILE A 29 5.68 -4.01 -1.15
C ILE A 29 5.21 -5.44 -0.87
N CYS A 30 5.53 -5.89 0.33
CA CYS A 30 5.11 -7.16 0.86
C CYS A 30 3.64 -7.07 1.32
N LEU A 31 2.72 -7.68 0.56
CA LEU A 31 1.30 -7.72 0.88
C LEU A 31 0.83 -9.16 1.07
N TYR A 32 0.16 -9.41 2.20
CA TYR A 32 -0.55 -10.66 2.47
C TYR A 32 -2.06 -10.42 2.36
N PHE A 33 -2.76 -11.20 1.55
CA PHE A 33 -4.22 -11.14 1.39
C PHE A 33 -4.86 -12.32 2.11
N SER A 34 -5.82 -12.05 2.99
CA SER A 34 -6.51 -13.12 3.71
C SER A 34 -7.53 -13.83 2.83
N GLU A 35 -7.62 -15.15 2.93
CA GLU A 35 -8.74 -15.91 2.35
C GLU A 35 -10.02 -15.85 3.19
N LYS A 36 -9.86 -15.71 4.52
CA LYS A 36 -10.97 -15.67 5.48
C LYS A 36 -11.36 -14.23 5.79
N THR A 37 -12.63 -14.03 6.13
CA THR A 37 -13.12 -12.73 6.57
C THR A 37 -12.99 -12.54 8.08
N ALA A 38 -12.82 -11.30 8.50
CA ALA A 38 -12.70 -10.92 9.90
C ALA A 38 -13.22 -9.49 10.12
N SER A 39 -13.58 -9.15 11.36
CA SER A 39 -13.76 -7.74 11.75
C SER A 39 -12.44 -6.99 11.63
N TRP A 40 -12.48 -5.66 11.51
CA TRP A 40 -11.25 -4.85 11.37
C TRP A 40 -10.29 -5.07 12.54
N PHE A 41 -10.81 -5.16 13.77
CA PHE A 41 -10.00 -5.43 14.97
C PHE A 41 -9.40 -6.84 14.98
N SER A 42 -10.16 -7.83 14.53
CA SER A 42 -9.66 -9.21 14.43
C SER A 42 -8.61 -9.32 13.33
N ALA A 43 -8.82 -8.64 12.19
CA ALA A 43 -7.86 -8.55 11.11
C ALA A 43 -6.54 -7.92 11.57
N LEU A 44 -6.59 -6.79 12.30
CA LEU A 44 -5.42 -6.19 12.93
C LEU A 44 -4.68 -7.17 13.83
N SER A 45 -5.41 -7.88 14.70
CA SER A 45 -4.84 -8.89 15.59
C SER A 45 -4.15 -10.00 14.82
N ILE A 46 -4.77 -10.51 13.75
CA ILE A 46 -4.19 -11.54 12.88
C ILE A 46 -2.92 -11.01 12.20
N CYS A 47 -2.92 -9.80 11.62
CA CYS A 47 -1.70 -9.23 11.05
C CYS A 47 -0.57 -9.13 12.07
N LYS A 48 -0.87 -8.73 13.31
CA LYS A 48 0.12 -8.68 14.40
C LYS A 48 0.70 -10.06 14.72
N THR A 49 -0.12 -11.14 14.68
CA THR A 49 0.39 -12.51 14.84
C THR A 49 1.33 -12.97 13.72
N LEU A 50 1.23 -12.34 12.54
CA LEU A 50 2.10 -12.59 11.38
C LEU A 50 3.35 -11.70 11.39
N HIS A 51 3.63 -10.97 12.48
CA HIS A 51 4.67 -9.93 12.55
C HIS A 51 4.51 -8.85 11.48
N MET A 52 3.25 -8.48 11.19
CA MET A 52 2.85 -7.49 10.19
C MET A 52 1.83 -6.52 10.80
N CYS A 53 1.39 -5.54 10.02
CA CYS A 53 0.26 -4.68 10.35
C CYS A 53 -0.78 -4.69 9.24
N LEU A 54 -1.97 -4.13 9.47
CA LEU A 54 -2.89 -3.86 8.36
C LEU A 54 -2.23 -2.88 7.38
N ALA A 55 -2.45 -3.09 6.08
CA ALA A 55 -1.68 -2.43 5.04
C ALA A 55 -1.93 -0.92 4.92
N ASP A 56 -0.88 -0.18 4.57
CA ASP A 56 -0.96 1.23 4.20
C ASP A 56 -1.16 1.35 2.69
N LEU A 57 -2.37 1.74 2.26
CA LEU A 57 -2.70 1.98 0.85
C LEU A 57 -2.65 3.49 0.56
N ASN A 58 -1.47 4.08 0.76
CA ASN A 58 -1.27 5.53 0.79
C ASN A 58 -0.64 6.11 -0.48
N THR A 59 -0.39 5.29 -1.51
CA THR A 59 0.10 5.74 -2.81
C THR A 59 -0.61 5.00 -3.94
N GLU A 60 -0.62 5.60 -5.13
CA GLU A 60 -1.10 4.94 -6.35
C GLU A 60 -0.26 3.69 -6.69
N VAL A 61 1.05 3.74 -6.46
CA VAL A 61 1.97 2.62 -6.69
C VAL A 61 1.55 1.39 -5.87
N THR A 62 1.19 1.57 -4.59
CA THR A 62 0.74 0.47 -3.75
C THR A 62 -0.54 -0.19 -4.30
N LEU A 63 -1.46 0.59 -4.87
CA LEU A 63 -2.67 0.04 -5.48
C LEU A 63 -2.39 -0.70 -6.79
N ILE A 64 -1.48 -0.20 -7.62
CA ILE A 64 -1.04 -0.89 -8.84
C ILE A 64 -0.43 -2.26 -8.48
N GLN A 65 0.44 -2.29 -7.47
CA GLN A 65 1.01 -3.55 -6.96
C GLN A 65 -0.04 -4.47 -6.35
N MET A 66 -1.11 -3.92 -5.77
CA MET A 66 -2.24 -4.70 -5.27
C MET A 66 -3.02 -5.37 -6.42
N LYS A 67 -3.14 -4.68 -7.56
CA LYS A 67 -3.91 -5.14 -8.73
C LYS A 67 -3.39 -6.46 -9.30
N SER A 68 -2.09 -6.67 -9.33
CA SER A 68 -1.50 -7.94 -9.80
C SER A 68 -1.77 -9.12 -8.85
N LYS A 69 -2.16 -8.84 -7.59
CA LYS A 69 -2.38 -9.86 -6.54
C LYS A 69 -3.85 -10.17 -6.29
N ILE A 70 -4.77 -9.34 -6.76
CA ILE A 70 -6.22 -9.55 -6.60
C ILE A 70 -6.74 -10.30 -7.83
N ASN A 71 -7.04 -11.58 -7.64
CA ASN A 71 -7.53 -12.45 -8.72
C ASN A 71 -9.03 -12.31 -9.04
N VAL A 72 -9.81 -11.55 -8.25
CA VAL A 72 -11.27 -11.51 -8.39
C VAL A 72 -11.81 -10.11 -8.12
N ASP A 73 -12.65 -9.63 -9.04
CA ASP A 73 -13.30 -8.31 -9.01
C ASP A 73 -14.33 -8.12 -7.87
N ASP A 74 -14.59 -9.13 -7.03
CA ASP A 74 -15.66 -9.09 -6.03
C ASP A 74 -15.19 -9.07 -4.57
N TYR A 75 -13.87 -9.07 -4.31
CA TYR A 75 -13.39 -9.08 -2.93
C TYR A 75 -13.18 -7.67 -2.37
N GLU A 76 -13.68 -7.49 -1.14
CA GLU A 76 -13.54 -6.30 -0.33
C GLU A 76 -12.54 -6.57 0.80
N TYR A 77 -11.55 -5.69 0.94
CA TYR A 77 -10.45 -5.88 1.87
C TYR A 77 -10.33 -4.74 2.88
N TRP A 78 -10.34 -5.05 4.16
CA TRP A 78 -9.87 -4.15 5.21
C TRP A 78 -8.38 -3.82 4.99
N PHE A 79 -8.04 -2.56 5.24
CA PHE A 79 -6.66 -2.09 5.33
C PHE A 79 -6.49 -1.16 6.55
N GLY A 80 -5.30 -0.62 6.77
CA GLY A 80 -4.90 0.01 8.03
C GLY A 80 -5.59 1.31 8.39
N LEU A 81 -6.44 1.84 7.51
CA LEU A 81 -7.08 3.14 7.69
C LEU A 81 -8.37 3.04 8.53
N ASN A 82 -8.46 3.86 9.57
CA ASN A 82 -9.64 3.93 10.44
C ASN A 82 -9.78 5.30 11.12
N ALA A 83 -10.99 5.57 11.60
CA ALA A 83 -11.42 6.71 12.39
C ALA A 83 -12.23 6.25 13.64
N HIS A 84 -12.09 5.00 14.09
CA HIS A 84 -12.93 4.43 15.16
C HIS A 84 -12.88 5.26 16.46
N ASP A 85 -11.67 5.68 16.85
CA ASP A 85 -11.40 6.47 18.05
C ASP A 85 -10.66 7.79 17.71
N LYS A 86 -10.79 8.25 16.47
CA LYS A 86 -9.98 9.36 15.93
C LYS A 86 -10.89 10.37 15.21
N PRO A 87 -10.61 11.68 15.30
CA PRO A 87 -11.42 12.70 14.64
C PRO A 87 -11.32 12.64 13.10
N THR A 88 -10.26 12.03 12.59
CA THR A 88 -9.98 11.88 11.16
C THR A 88 -9.41 10.48 10.90
N TYR A 89 -9.53 10.04 9.65
CA TYR A 89 -8.93 8.80 9.18
C TYR A 89 -7.40 8.82 9.32
N ARG A 90 -6.87 7.80 9.99
CA ARG A 90 -5.43 7.59 10.19
C ARG A 90 -5.06 6.13 10.04
N TYR A 91 -3.83 5.90 9.57
CA TYR A 91 -3.25 4.57 9.49
C TYR A 91 -2.89 4.05 10.89
N VAL A 92 -3.19 2.79 11.16
CA VAL A 92 -2.87 2.12 12.43
C VAL A 92 -1.38 1.81 12.59
N SER A 93 -0.65 1.73 11.49
CA SER A 93 0.80 1.47 11.46
C SER A 93 1.64 2.63 11.99
N ASN A 94 1.32 3.87 11.61
CA ASN A 94 2.18 5.04 11.80
C ASN A 94 1.42 6.31 12.22
N ASN A 95 0.11 6.20 12.45
CA ASN A 95 -0.78 7.30 12.83
C ASN A 95 -0.85 8.48 11.84
N LYS A 96 -0.31 8.33 10.62
CA LYS A 96 -0.41 9.36 9.58
C LYS A 96 -1.84 9.48 9.09
N SER A 97 -2.22 10.71 8.75
CA SER A 97 -3.50 10.98 8.09
C SER A 97 -3.52 10.41 6.68
N ILE A 98 -4.72 10.18 6.14
CA ILE A 98 -4.85 9.88 4.71
C ILE A 98 -4.44 11.09 3.86
N GLU A 99 -3.54 10.87 2.90
CA GLU A 99 -3.13 11.86 1.89
C GLU A 99 -3.59 11.48 0.48
N TYR A 100 -3.91 10.20 0.27
CA TYR A 100 -4.30 9.64 -1.02
C TYR A 100 -5.54 8.76 -0.87
N SER A 101 -6.48 8.90 -1.82
CA SER A 101 -7.57 7.96 -2.04
C SER A 101 -7.93 7.92 -3.52
N PRO A 102 -8.33 6.76 -4.08
CA PRO A 102 -8.84 6.69 -5.45
C PRO A 102 -10.01 7.63 -5.71
N HIS A 103 -10.16 8.06 -6.97
CA HIS A 103 -11.33 8.80 -7.41
C HIS A 103 -12.63 8.04 -7.09
N ASN A 104 -13.67 8.77 -6.68
CA ASN A 104 -14.98 8.23 -6.26
C ASN A 104 -14.97 7.39 -4.98
N SER A 105 -13.91 7.46 -4.17
CA SER A 105 -13.92 6.92 -2.81
C SER A 105 -14.96 7.64 -1.94
N LYS A 106 -15.64 6.89 -1.07
CA LYS A 106 -16.70 7.39 -0.17
C LYS A 106 -16.31 7.12 1.28
N LEU A 107 -15.61 8.08 1.87
CA LEU A 107 -15.19 8.00 3.27
C LEU A 107 -16.15 8.81 4.14
N VAL A 108 -17.03 8.13 4.87
CA VAL A 108 -17.97 8.77 5.81
C VAL A 108 -17.35 8.73 7.20
N ASN A 109 -17.01 9.90 7.76
CA ASN A 109 -16.21 10.01 8.99
C ASN A 109 -16.83 9.29 10.22
N ASN A 110 -18.13 9.00 10.20
CA ASN A 110 -18.88 8.36 11.30
C ASN A 110 -18.98 6.82 11.24
N GLU A 111 -18.41 6.15 10.24
CA GLU A 111 -18.57 4.68 10.09
C GLU A 111 -17.36 3.87 10.57
N GLY A 112 -16.23 4.52 10.87
CA GLY A 112 -15.12 3.93 11.62
C GLY A 112 -14.02 3.35 10.75
N CYS A 113 -14.21 2.22 10.07
CA CYS A 113 -13.11 1.48 9.42
C CYS A 113 -13.23 1.49 7.90
N VAL A 114 -12.10 1.42 7.20
CA VAL A 114 -12.06 1.58 5.74
C VAL A 114 -11.62 0.31 5.04
N PHE A 115 -12.35 -0.04 3.98
CA PHE A 115 -12.01 -1.13 3.07
C PHE A 115 -11.75 -0.61 1.66
N VAL A 116 -10.97 -1.38 0.91
CA VAL A 116 -10.77 -1.21 -0.53
C VAL A 116 -11.56 -2.28 -1.26
N LYS A 117 -12.16 -1.89 -2.39
CA LYS A 117 -12.75 -2.82 -3.36
C LYS A 117 -12.29 -2.47 -4.76
N HIS A 118 -12.17 -3.48 -5.60
CA HIS A 118 -11.98 -3.31 -7.05
C HIS A 118 -13.35 -3.45 -7.70
N GLN A 119 -13.79 -2.49 -8.51
CA GLN A 119 -15.08 -2.56 -9.19
C GLN A 119 -14.97 -1.87 -10.55
N ASN A 120 -15.38 -2.58 -11.61
CA ASN A 120 -15.33 -2.08 -12.99
C ASN A 120 -13.93 -1.62 -13.42
N GLY A 121 -12.87 -2.29 -12.97
CA GLY A 121 -11.48 -1.96 -13.30
C GLY A 121 -10.84 -0.85 -12.46
N PHE A 122 -11.55 -0.33 -11.44
CA PHE A 122 -11.08 0.76 -10.58
C PHE A 122 -11.13 0.40 -9.10
N PHE A 123 -10.12 0.83 -8.34
CA PHE A 123 -10.17 0.78 -6.88
C PHE A 123 -11.03 1.89 -6.31
N LYS A 124 -11.71 1.60 -5.20
CA LYS A 124 -12.46 2.58 -4.40
C LYS A 124 -12.23 2.29 -2.92
N PHE A 125 -12.08 3.35 -2.13
CA PHE A 125 -12.12 3.25 -0.67
C PHE A 125 -13.52 3.58 -0.18
N GLU A 126 -14.05 2.75 0.72
CA GLU A 126 -15.35 2.95 1.36
C GLU A 126 -15.24 2.70 2.86
N SER A 127 -16.03 3.43 3.64
CA SER A 127 -16.16 3.21 5.08
C SER A 127 -17.25 2.20 5.39
N ALA A 128 -17.06 1.44 6.47
CA ALA A 128 -18.07 0.55 7.03
C ALA A 128 -17.82 0.31 8.52
N LYS A 129 -18.83 -0.20 9.21
CA LYS A 129 -18.72 -0.51 10.64
C LYS A 129 -17.57 -1.48 10.86
N CYS A 130 -16.66 -1.16 11.77
CA CYS A 130 -15.48 -1.97 12.08
C CYS A 130 -15.77 -3.43 12.48
N ARG A 131 -17.01 -3.74 12.87
CA ARG A 131 -17.48 -5.10 13.24
C ARG A 131 -17.94 -5.94 12.04
N GLU A 132 -18.09 -5.35 10.86
CA GLU A 132 -18.37 -6.09 9.63
C GLU A 132 -17.19 -6.98 9.24
N HIS A 133 -17.50 -8.11 8.60
CA HIS A 133 -16.51 -9.12 8.27
C HIS A 133 -16.11 -8.98 6.80
N ARG A 134 -14.82 -8.72 6.56
CA ARG A 134 -14.24 -8.61 5.22
C ARG A 134 -12.91 -9.35 5.20
N ARG A 135 -12.41 -9.65 4.01
CA ARG A 135 -11.00 -10.04 3.87
C ARG A 135 -10.14 -8.86 4.31
N PHE A 136 -8.85 -9.05 4.49
CA PHE A 136 -7.93 -8.03 4.96
C PHE A 136 -6.56 -8.18 4.34
N ILE A 137 -5.83 -7.06 4.29
CA ILE A 137 -4.47 -7.00 3.74
C ILE A 137 -3.51 -6.64 4.86
N CYS A 138 -2.46 -7.44 5.02
CA CYS A 138 -1.36 -7.14 5.93
C CYS A 138 -0.13 -6.68 5.13
N THR A 139 0.68 -5.77 5.70
CA THR A 139 2.01 -5.39 5.19
C THR A 139 3.05 -5.37 6.31
N LYS A 140 4.32 -5.42 5.94
CA LYS A 140 5.42 -5.13 6.89
C LYS A 140 5.47 -3.64 7.19
N THR A 141 5.58 -3.31 8.46
CA THR A 141 5.75 -1.94 8.96
C THR A 141 6.68 -1.99 10.16
N ASP A 142 7.40 -0.90 10.47
CA ASP A 142 8.29 -0.83 11.65
C ASP A 142 7.51 -0.68 12.98
N GLU A 143 6.26 -0.25 12.88
CA GLU A 143 5.34 -0.06 13.99
C GLU A 143 3.94 -0.55 13.58
N CYS A 144 3.22 -1.12 14.54
CA CYS A 144 1.82 -1.46 14.40
C CYS A 144 1.09 -1.17 15.70
N ASP A 145 0.09 -0.29 15.65
CA ASP A 145 -0.78 0.00 16.79
C ASP A 145 0.02 0.48 18.01
N GLY A 146 0.96 1.41 17.79
CA GLY A 146 1.81 1.97 18.85
C GLY A 146 2.96 1.07 19.30
N VAL A 147 3.10 -0.12 18.71
CA VAL A 147 4.11 -1.11 19.10
C VAL A 147 5.11 -1.31 17.98
N SER A 148 6.41 -1.15 18.28
CA SER A 148 7.47 -1.47 17.33
C SER A 148 7.42 -2.95 16.96
N THR A 149 7.38 -3.23 15.66
CA THR A 149 7.47 -4.58 15.16
C THR A 149 8.94 -5.00 15.23
N LYS A 150 9.21 -6.18 15.79
CA LYS A 150 10.55 -6.76 15.68
C LYS A 150 10.72 -7.25 14.24
N PRO A 151 11.93 -7.20 13.66
CA PRO A 151 12.25 -7.94 12.45
C PRO A 151 12.05 -9.44 12.74
N GLY A 152 10.85 -9.94 12.49
CA GLY A 152 10.53 -11.37 12.51
C GLY A 152 10.58 -11.92 11.10
N ASP A 153 10.73 -13.24 10.98
CA ASP A 153 10.45 -13.94 9.72
C ASP A 153 8.97 -13.80 9.40
N SER A 154 8.61 -12.70 8.74
CA SER A 154 7.28 -12.52 8.17
C SER A 154 6.98 -13.68 7.23
N ASN A 155 5.74 -14.17 7.23
CA ASN A 155 5.26 -15.14 6.25
C ASN A 155 5.05 -14.55 4.84
N CYS A 156 5.68 -13.41 4.56
CA CYS A 156 5.49 -12.68 3.33
C CYS A 156 6.62 -12.99 2.34
N VAL A 157 6.27 -13.71 1.29
CA VAL A 157 7.17 -14.05 0.20
C VAL A 157 7.00 -12.98 -0.88
N ILE A 158 8.02 -12.13 -1.06
CA ILE A 158 8.10 -11.23 -2.22
C ILE A 158 8.69 -12.04 -3.38
N THR A 159 7.96 -12.19 -4.48
CA THR A 159 8.47 -12.92 -5.66
C THR A 159 9.48 -12.07 -6.43
N ALA A 160 10.31 -12.70 -7.29
CA ALA A 160 11.26 -11.96 -8.12
C ALA A 160 10.55 -10.96 -9.06
N GLU A 161 9.42 -11.36 -9.63
CA GLU A 161 8.54 -10.55 -10.48
C GLU A 161 8.01 -9.29 -9.76
N GLU A 162 7.70 -9.41 -8.47
CA GLU A 162 7.23 -8.28 -7.65
C GLU A 162 8.32 -7.26 -7.31
N ARG A 163 9.61 -7.64 -7.39
CA ARG A 163 10.73 -6.69 -7.24
C ARG A 163 10.92 -5.85 -8.50
N ASP A 164 10.67 -6.42 -9.67
CA ASP A 164 10.87 -5.75 -10.96
C ASP A 164 9.79 -4.69 -11.24
N ILE A 165 8.59 -4.83 -10.65
CA ILE A 165 7.51 -3.82 -10.72
C ILE A 165 7.88 -2.51 -9.99
N VAL A 166 8.86 -2.53 -9.07
CA VAL A 166 9.25 -1.37 -8.24
C VAL A 166 10.50 -0.66 -8.76
N ALA A 167 11.13 -1.22 -9.80
CA ALA A 167 12.34 -0.67 -10.40
C ALA A 167 12.07 0.34 -11.53
N TYR A 168 10.81 0.74 -11.74
CA TYR A 168 10.35 1.66 -12.78
C TYR A 168 9.40 2.71 -12.20
#